data_AF-A0A2N1HCJ6-F1
#
_entry.id   AF-A0A2N1HCJ6-F1
#
_cell.length_a   1.000
_cell.length_b   1.000
_cell.length_c   1.000
_cell.angle_alpha   90.00
_cell.angle_beta   90.00
_cell.angle_gamma   90.00
#
_symmetry.space_group_name_H-M   'P 1'
#
loop_
_entity.id
_entity.type
_entity.pdbx_description
1 polymer ?
#
loop_
_entity_poly.entity_id
_entity_poly.type
_entity_poly.pdbx_seq_one_letter_code
_entity_poly.pdbx_strand_id
1 'polypeptide(L)'
;MNSEIFYTNRVFGQASAESSSGLSGGHTPDVLTVTGLGVIIPDEFILCRDRYNVPTAIYKYDKWDLTPYILSSKSSETICFEDLKYTDEEIKDQKLVDEVKRIAVFLMYFINTGIAGGLAISTITRYVNTTKKAAHFCIETRKDRMVGRLTLQELFSNKIYLAFYIKTLDKRQRQRLHALLKKLNVVGELRLGYEVAHYENLHEVIPHNQHPVIPTRIYLEMVNSLTDRVEFLKEKTVRLENFIKKFSDPYYGLCIEGQKDRMFVDGIEPKDRVFRPILKDTIRKHAVKSLFSHPDFICEDRRQLSAVLGVIQYEMKHVIHMYTGMRNDEVNRLNYNCVLDKVTHEKICEEDDDIPSSSSIVKIISTTTKFTGFKKEESWLAHTIVLEAIAVLRRIVRGIASISGLNVDDCCLLISTRPIYSKKKESTGRKVFTLPKSKRRYFLKKPAFIIDKNDYDVLVASDPERDFSA
;
A
#
# COMPACT_ATOMS: atom_id res chain seq x y z
N MET A 1 -2.03 -48.03 -2.51
CA MET A 1 -2.68 -47.08 -1.57
C MET A 1 -2.33 -45.69 -2.05
N ASN A 2 -3.28 -44.96 -2.64
CA ASN A 2 -3.06 -43.55 -2.99
C ASN A 2 -3.09 -42.75 -1.68
N SER A 3 -1.91 -42.42 -1.14
CA SER A 3 -1.82 -41.59 0.05
C SER A 3 -2.33 -40.18 -0.28
N GLU A 4 -3.40 -39.75 0.37
CA GLU A 4 -3.83 -38.36 0.34
C GLU A 4 -2.81 -37.49 1.05
N ILE A 5 -2.43 -36.37 0.43
CA ILE A 5 -1.49 -35.40 1.02
C ILE A 5 -2.24 -34.10 1.27
N PHE A 6 -2.18 -33.63 2.52
CA PHE A 6 -2.84 -32.42 2.98
C PHE A 6 -1.89 -31.21 2.96
N TYR A 7 -2.38 -30.08 2.47
CA TYR A 7 -1.62 -28.83 2.40
C TYR A 7 -2.38 -27.70 3.09
N THR A 8 -1.71 -27.02 4.02
CA THR A 8 -2.24 -25.81 4.68
C THR A 8 -1.99 -24.56 3.85
N ASN A 9 -2.87 -23.56 4.00
CA ASN A 9 -2.70 -22.26 3.37
C ASN A 9 -1.43 -21.56 3.91
N ARG A 10 -0.40 -21.44 3.08
CA ARG A 10 0.89 -20.88 3.49
C ARG A 10 0.82 -19.39 3.77
N VAL A 11 -0.09 -18.69 3.09
CA VAL A 11 -0.29 -17.25 3.28
C VAL A 11 -0.94 -16.96 4.63
N PHE A 12 -1.89 -17.82 5.04
CA PHE A 12 -2.42 -17.78 6.41
C PHE A 12 -1.34 -18.08 7.46
N GLY A 13 -0.46 -19.06 7.22
CA GLY A 13 0.67 -19.34 8.12
C GLY A 13 1.54 -18.10 8.37
N GLN A 14 1.79 -17.30 7.32
CA GLN A 14 2.52 -16.03 7.45
C GLN A 14 1.74 -14.97 8.22
N ALA A 15 0.45 -14.84 7.96
CA ALA A 15 -0.41 -13.84 8.58
C ALA A 15 -0.69 -14.15 10.06
N SER A 16 -0.88 -15.43 10.42
CA SER A 16 -1.15 -15.86 11.79
C SER A 16 0.08 -15.86 12.70
N ALA A 17 1.29 -15.94 12.14
CA ALA A 17 2.54 -15.76 12.89
C ALA A 17 2.75 -14.32 13.40
N GLU A 18 1.94 -13.36 12.92
CA GLU A 18 1.93 -11.99 13.43
C GLU A 18 1.07 -11.89 14.69
N SER A 19 1.70 -11.55 15.81
CA SER A 19 1.06 -11.40 17.13
C SER A 19 -0.02 -10.30 17.17
N SER A 20 0.03 -9.31 16.27
CA SER A 20 -0.97 -8.24 16.13
C SER A 20 -2.09 -8.52 15.14
N SER A 21 -2.10 -9.67 14.46
CA SER A 21 -3.06 -9.96 13.38
C SER A 21 -4.48 -10.25 13.89
N GLY A 22 -4.60 -10.70 15.15
CA GLY A 22 -5.85 -11.24 15.69
C GLY A 22 -6.24 -12.58 15.07
N LEU A 23 -5.38 -13.18 14.23
CA LEU A 23 -5.59 -14.47 13.60
C LEU A 23 -4.95 -15.57 14.47
N SER A 24 -5.68 -16.67 14.62
CA SER A 24 -5.30 -17.82 15.45
C SER A 24 -5.79 -19.12 14.80
N GLY A 25 -5.54 -20.28 15.41
CA GLY A 25 -5.98 -21.57 14.89
C GLY A 25 -7.48 -21.67 14.53
N GLY A 26 -8.35 -20.90 15.19
CA GLY A 26 -9.79 -20.85 14.85
C GLY A 26 -10.12 -20.13 13.53
N HIS A 27 -9.15 -19.45 12.93
CA HIS A 27 -9.29 -18.66 11.70
C HIS A 27 -8.65 -19.35 10.48
N THR A 28 -8.19 -20.60 10.64
CA THR A 28 -7.52 -21.35 9.59
C THR A 28 -8.44 -21.51 8.37
N PRO A 29 -7.97 -21.19 7.15
CA PRO A 29 -8.58 -21.60 5.91
C PRO A 29 -8.68 -23.11 5.79
N ASP A 30 -9.45 -23.56 4.80
CA ASP A 30 -9.59 -24.97 4.52
C ASP A 30 -8.26 -25.58 4.05
N VAL A 31 -8.08 -26.86 4.38
CA VAL A 31 -6.90 -27.64 4.02
C VAL A 31 -7.11 -28.26 2.64
N LEU A 32 -6.12 -28.10 1.76
CA LEU A 32 -6.18 -28.59 0.40
C LEU A 32 -5.73 -30.05 0.34
N THR A 33 -6.57 -30.93 -0.18
CA THR A 33 -6.27 -32.35 -0.35
C THR A 33 -5.76 -32.62 -1.77
N VAL A 34 -4.62 -33.29 -1.89
CA VAL A 34 -4.06 -33.76 -3.17
C VAL A 34 -4.15 -35.27 -3.22
N THR A 35 -4.75 -35.78 -4.29
CA THR A 35 -4.90 -37.21 -4.55
C THR A 35 -4.07 -37.63 -5.77
N GLY A 36 -3.97 -38.93 -6.04
CA GLY A 36 -3.36 -39.44 -7.28
C GLY A 36 -4.08 -39.01 -8.57
N LEU A 37 -5.32 -38.52 -8.46
CA LEU A 37 -6.12 -37.98 -9.57
C LEU A 37 -5.99 -36.45 -9.72
N GLY A 38 -5.11 -35.82 -8.93
CA GLY A 38 -4.89 -34.38 -8.91
C GLY A 38 -5.56 -33.70 -7.72
N VAL A 39 -5.92 -32.42 -7.90
CA VAL A 39 -6.44 -31.54 -6.85
C VAL A 39 -7.89 -31.20 -7.10
N ILE A 40 -8.75 -31.45 -6.10
CA ILE A 40 -10.17 -31.07 -6.12
C ILE A 40 -10.35 -29.92 -5.12
N ILE A 41 -10.94 -28.81 -5.56
CA ILE A 41 -11.23 -27.65 -4.74
C ILE A 41 -12.76 -27.51 -4.68
N PRO A 42 -13.41 -27.75 -3.52
CA PRO A 42 -14.84 -27.55 -3.36
C PRO A 42 -15.26 -26.09 -3.60
N ASP A 43 -16.50 -25.89 -4.03
CA ASP A 43 -17.07 -24.55 -4.24
C ASP A 43 -17.02 -23.69 -2.97
N GLU A 44 -17.43 -24.26 -1.84
CA GLU A 44 -17.48 -23.58 -0.55
C GLU A 44 -16.11 -23.52 0.15
N PHE A 45 -15.02 -23.85 -0.55
CA PHE A 45 -13.66 -23.86 0.00
C PHE A 45 -13.23 -22.45 0.42
N ILE A 46 -12.90 -22.31 1.71
CA ILE A 46 -12.58 -21.03 2.34
C ILE A 46 -11.09 -20.76 2.22
N LEU A 47 -10.74 -19.68 1.54
CA LEU A 47 -9.37 -19.25 1.27
C LEU A 47 -8.86 -18.22 2.28
N CYS A 48 -9.75 -17.40 2.83
CA CYS A 48 -9.41 -16.31 3.74
C CYS A 48 -10.54 -16.02 4.72
N ARG A 49 -10.18 -15.73 5.96
CA ARG A 49 -11.05 -15.27 7.04
C ARG A 49 -10.47 -14.02 7.67
N ASP A 50 -11.35 -13.15 8.15
CA ASP A 50 -10.95 -11.99 8.94
C ASP A 50 -10.72 -12.35 10.43
N ARG A 51 -10.35 -11.34 11.23
CA ARG A 51 -10.14 -11.47 12.69
C ARG A 51 -11.40 -11.78 13.49
N TYR A 52 -12.57 -11.73 12.86
CA TYR A 52 -13.86 -12.07 13.46
C TYR A 52 -14.36 -13.43 12.96
N ASN A 53 -13.47 -14.21 12.32
CA ASN A 53 -13.75 -15.51 11.76
C ASN A 53 -14.76 -15.51 10.59
N VAL A 54 -15.02 -14.34 9.99
CA VAL A 54 -15.91 -14.21 8.84
C VAL A 54 -15.14 -14.56 7.56
N PRO A 55 -15.65 -15.49 6.71
CA PRO A 55 -15.04 -15.78 5.42
C PRO A 55 -15.05 -14.54 4.51
N THR A 56 -13.87 -14.12 4.04
CA THR A 56 -13.69 -12.96 3.15
C THR A 56 -13.29 -13.37 1.73
N ALA A 57 -12.83 -14.61 1.54
CA ALA A 57 -12.59 -15.22 0.24
C ALA A 57 -13.04 -16.68 0.25
N ILE A 58 -14.02 -17.00 -0.60
CA ILE A 58 -14.55 -18.35 -0.81
C ILE A 58 -14.40 -18.66 -2.31
N TYR A 59 -13.94 -19.87 -2.64
CA TYR A 59 -13.52 -20.25 -3.98
C TYR A 59 -14.60 -19.99 -5.05
N LYS A 60 -15.85 -20.39 -4.80
CA LYS A 60 -17.00 -20.19 -5.68
C LYS A 60 -17.22 -18.74 -6.08
N TYR A 61 -17.05 -17.78 -5.17
CA TYR A 61 -17.37 -16.38 -5.45
C TYR A 61 -16.35 -15.70 -6.36
N ASP A 62 -16.82 -14.70 -7.11
CA ASP A 62 -15.98 -13.94 -8.04
C ASP A 62 -15.25 -12.77 -7.39
N LYS A 63 -15.41 -12.57 -6.08
CA LYS A 63 -14.70 -11.54 -5.34
C LYS A 63 -14.02 -12.16 -4.13
N TRP A 64 -12.70 -12.10 -4.10
CA TRP A 64 -11.88 -12.56 -2.99
C TRP A 64 -11.24 -11.36 -2.30
N ASP A 65 -11.60 -11.13 -1.04
CA ASP A 65 -10.94 -10.14 -0.21
C ASP A 65 -9.86 -10.81 0.66
N LEU A 66 -8.60 -10.60 0.28
CA LEU A 66 -7.42 -11.14 0.95
C LEU A 66 -6.76 -10.14 1.89
N THR A 67 -7.44 -9.00 2.16
CA THR A 67 -6.96 -7.95 3.06
C THR A 67 -6.54 -8.47 4.44
N PRO A 68 -7.24 -9.44 5.07
CA PRO A 68 -6.82 -9.98 6.37
C PRO A 68 -5.40 -10.55 6.40
N TYR A 69 -4.87 -11.01 5.26
CA TYR A 69 -3.55 -11.65 5.19
C TYR A 69 -2.43 -10.72 4.68
N ILE A 70 -2.71 -9.41 4.55
CA ILE A 70 -1.71 -8.44 4.10
C ILE A 70 -0.73 -8.10 5.24
N LEU A 71 0.55 -8.36 5.00
CA LEU A 71 1.64 -7.90 5.87
C LEU A 71 2.10 -6.47 5.56
N SER A 72 1.90 -5.99 4.33
CA SER A 72 2.27 -4.62 3.95
C SER A 72 1.38 -3.57 4.62
N SER A 73 1.83 -2.32 4.66
CA SER A 73 0.99 -1.22 5.15
C SER A 73 -0.07 -0.76 4.16
N LYS A 74 -0.49 -1.59 3.18
CA LYS A 74 -1.48 -1.25 2.13
C LYS A 74 -2.90 -1.62 2.55
N SER A 75 -3.89 -0.91 1.99
CA SER A 75 -5.25 -0.87 2.54
C SER A 75 -6.15 -2.02 2.11
N SER A 76 -5.93 -2.59 0.93
CA SER A 76 -6.77 -3.67 0.44
C SER A 76 -6.14 -4.37 -0.76
N GLU A 77 -6.35 -5.68 -0.83
CA GLU A 77 -6.01 -6.52 -1.97
C GLU A 77 -7.21 -7.42 -2.23
N THR A 78 -8.12 -6.92 -3.07
CA THR A 78 -9.29 -7.65 -3.51
C THR A 78 -9.08 -8.09 -4.95
N ILE A 79 -9.38 -9.36 -5.23
CA ILE A 79 -9.36 -9.92 -6.58
C ILE A 79 -10.81 -10.08 -7.01
N CYS A 80 -11.21 -9.44 -8.12
CA CYS A 80 -12.53 -9.58 -8.72
C CYS A 80 -12.38 -10.30 -10.06
N PHE A 81 -13.11 -11.38 -10.35
CA PHE A 81 -13.01 -12.19 -11.57
C PHE A 81 -14.11 -11.91 -12.60
N GLU A 82 -15.07 -11.04 -12.27
CA GLU A 82 -16.21 -10.68 -13.13
C GLU A 82 -15.75 -10.06 -14.47
N ASP A 83 -14.55 -9.46 -14.50
CA ASP A 83 -13.94 -8.88 -15.70
C ASP A 83 -13.66 -9.90 -16.81
N LEU A 84 -13.68 -11.20 -16.52
CA LEU A 84 -13.53 -12.27 -17.51
C LEU A 84 -14.87 -12.77 -18.08
N LYS A 85 -16.00 -12.32 -17.53
CA LYS A 85 -17.37 -12.74 -17.91
C LYS A 85 -18.04 -11.65 -18.73
N TYR A 86 -17.59 -11.48 -19.97
CA TYR A 86 -18.06 -10.39 -20.83
C TYR A 86 -18.44 -10.84 -22.24
N THR A 87 -18.51 -12.15 -22.48
CA THR A 87 -18.96 -12.70 -23.75
C THR A 87 -20.31 -13.39 -23.60
N ASP A 88 -20.94 -13.68 -24.74
CA ASP A 88 -22.20 -14.44 -24.77
C ASP A 88 -21.99 -15.96 -24.52
N GLU A 89 -20.75 -16.41 -24.32
CA GLU A 89 -20.39 -17.81 -24.06
C GLU A 89 -20.12 -18.08 -22.58
N GLU A 90 -21.13 -17.91 -21.72
CA GLU A 90 -21.01 -17.94 -20.26
C GLU A 90 -20.27 -19.19 -19.72
N ILE A 91 -20.55 -20.37 -20.26
CA ILE A 91 -19.89 -21.63 -19.84
C ILE A 91 -18.37 -21.58 -20.11
N LYS A 92 -17.96 -21.03 -21.25
CA LYS A 92 -16.53 -20.93 -21.59
C LYS A 92 -15.84 -19.80 -20.83
N ASP A 93 -16.55 -18.70 -20.54
CA ASP A 93 -16.08 -17.63 -19.65
C ASP A 93 -15.83 -18.17 -18.25
N GLN A 94 -16.79 -18.92 -17.71
CA GLN A 94 -16.69 -19.55 -16.40
C GLN A 94 -15.51 -20.52 -16.34
N LYS A 95 -15.29 -21.36 -17.36
CA LYS A 95 -14.14 -22.27 -17.41
C LYS A 95 -12.80 -21.55 -17.29
N LEU A 96 -12.62 -20.41 -17.97
CA LEU A 96 -11.41 -19.60 -17.83
C LEU A 96 -11.30 -18.95 -16.45
N VAL A 97 -12.40 -18.46 -15.88
CA VAL A 97 -12.44 -17.95 -14.50
C VAL A 97 -11.96 -19.03 -13.53
N ASP A 98 -12.43 -20.27 -13.69
CA ASP A 98 -12.07 -21.39 -12.82
C ASP A 98 -10.59 -21.76 -12.98
N GLU A 99 -10.03 -21.74 -14.20
CA GLU A 99 -8.60 -21.96 -14.43
C GLU A 99 -7.74 -20.86 -13.76
N VAL A 100 -8.17 -19.58 -13.82
CA VAL A 100 -7.49 -18.48 -13.13
C VAL A 100 -7.57 -18.64 -11.61
N LYS A 101 -8.76 -18.96 -11.06
CA LYS A 101 -8.97 -19.20 -9.63
C LYS A 101 -8.11 -20.37 -9.14
N ARG A 102 -8.06 -21.47 -9.88
CA ARG A 102 -7.25 -22.65 -9.55
C ARG A 102 -5.76 -22.31 -9.51
N ILE A 103 -5.25 -21.55 -10.48
CA ILE A 103 -3.86 -21.07 -10.45
C ILE A 103 -3.62 -20.20 -9.19
N ALA A 104 -4.55 -19.31 -8.83
CA ALA A 104 -4.43 -18.49 -7.64
C ALA A 104 -4.33 -19.33 -6.34
N VAL A 105 -5.18 -20.36 -6.19
CA VAL A 105 -5.12 -21.31 -5.07
C VAL A 105 -3.77 -22.03 -5.03
N PHE A 106 -3.27 -22.48 -6.18
CA PHE A 106 -1.98 -23.18 -6.24
C PHE A 106 -0.80 -22.28 -5.84
N LEU A 107 -0.85 -21.01 -6.20
CA LEU A 107 0.13 -20.02 -5.74
C LEU A 107 0.09 -19.84 -4.21
N MET A 108 -1.08 -19.93 -3.58
CA MET A 108 -1.25 -19.78 -2.12
C MET A 108 -0.85 -21.01 -1.32
N TYR A 109 -1.04 -22.23 -1.85
CA TYR A 109 -0.84 -23.48 -1.11
C TYR A 109 0.48 -24.20 -1.43
N PHE A 110 0.98 -24.11 -2.67
CA PHE A 110 2.13 -24.89 -3.11
C PHE A 110 3.43 -24.11 -3.24
N ILE A 111 3.37 -22.80 -3.48
CA ILE A 111 4.59 -22.02 -3.71
C ILE A 111 5.24 -21.60 -2.39
N ASN A 112 6.49 -22.01 -2.23
CA ASN A 112 7.37 -21.57 -1.16
C ASN A 112 8.29 -20.44 -1.64
N THR A 113 8.42 -19.38 -0.84
CA THR A 113 9.40 -18.31 -1.02
C THR A 113 9.91 -17.77 0.31
N GLY A 114 11.23 -17.60 0.41
CA GLY A 114 11.88 -16.93 1.55
C GLY A 114 11.78 -17.68 2.88
N ILE A 115 12.07 -16.97 3.98
CA ILE A 115 12.12 -17.53 5.34
C ILE A 115 10.73 -17.89 5.86
N ALA A 116 9.71 -17.09 5.55
CA ALA A 116 8.34 -17.28 6.06
C ALA A 116 7.47 -18.24 5.21
N GLY A 117 8.01 -18.87 4.17
CA GLY A 117 7.37 -20.05 3.58
C GLY A 117 6.32 -19.84 2.48
N GLY A 118 5.93 -18.60 2.14
CA GLY A 118 4.80 -18.29 1.24
C GLY A 118 4.93 -16.95 0.50
N LEU A 119 4.12 -16.75 -0.53
CA LEU A 119 4.09 -15.52 -1.33
C LEU A 119 3.30 -14.41 -0.61
N ALA A 120 3.81 -13.18 -0.65
CA ALA A 120 3.02 -12.01 -0.25
C ALA A 120 1.76 -11.85 -1.12
N ILE A 121 0.64 -11.43 -0.51
CA ILE A 121 -0.64 -11.21 -1.23
C ILE A 121 -0.48 -10.33 -2.46
N SER A 122 0.24 -9.21 -2.36
CA SER A 122 0.46 -8.32 -3.53
C SER A 122 1.23 -8.97 -4.69
N THR A 123 2.03 -10.00 -4.41
CA THR A 123 2.70 -10.81 -5.42
C THR A 123 1.73 -11.82 -6.05
N ILE A 124 0.87 -12.44 -5.24
CA ILE A 124 -0.22 -13.31 -5.72
C ILE A 124 -1.17 -12.51 -6.62
N THR A 125 -1.68 -11.36 -6.18
CA THR A 125 -2.53 -10.49 -7.00
C THR A 125 -1.87 -10.13 -8.34
N ARG A 126 -0.55 -9.87 -8.34
CA ARG A 126 0.20 -9.58 -9.56
C ARG A 126 0.25 -10.77 -10.51
N TYR A 127 0.47 -11.98 -9.99
CA TYR A 127 0.44 -13.20 -10.79
C TYR A 127 -0.96 -13.47 -11.33
N VAL A 128 -2.00 -13.36 -10.49
CA VAL A 128 -3.39 -13.49 -10.92
C VAL A 128 -3.74 -12.50 -12.03
N ASN A 129 -3.34 -11.24 -11.91
CA ASN A 129 -3.53 -10.25 -12.98
C ASN A 129 -2.74 -10.60 -14.26
N THR A 130 -1.62 -11.29 -14.15
CA THR A 130 -0.87 -11.79 -15.32
C THR A 130 -1.63 -12.95 -15.97
N THR A 131 -2.16 -13.88 -15.17
CA THR A 131 -3.01 -14.98 -15.65
C THR A 131 -4.30 -14.47 -16.29
N LYS A 132 -4.95 -13.46 -15.73
CA LYS A 132 -6.14 -12.81 -16.31
C LYS A 132 -5.88 -12.20 -17.67
N LYS A 133 -4.73 -11.54 -17.85
CA LYS A 133 -4.33 -11.03 -19.17
C LYS A 133 -4.15 -12.17 -20.19
N ALA A 134 -3.63 -13.32 -19.75
CA ALA A 134 -3.54 -14.50 -20.59
C ALA A 134 -4.94 -15.06 -20.92
N ALA A 135 -5.85 -15.06 -19.94
CA ALA A 135 -7.24 -15.47 -20.16
C ALA A 135 -7.96 -14.54 -21.14
N HIS A 136 -7.78 -13.22 -21.04
CA HIS A 136 -8.29 -12.27 -22.03
C HIS A 136 -7.76 -12.57 -23.44
N PHE A 137 -6.46 -12.86 -23.57
CA PHE A 137 -5.90 -13.29 -24.86
C PHE A 137 -6.61 -14.55 -25.38
N CYS A 138 -6.81 -15.57 -24.53
CA CYS A 138 -7.57 -16.78 -24.91
C CYS A 138 -9.02 -16.49 -25.33
N ILE A 139 -9.68 -15.51 -24.71
CA ILE A 139 -11.01 -15.06 -25.14
C ILE A 139 -10.93 -14.39 -26.50
N GLU A 140 -9.91 -13.57 -26.75
CA GLU A 140 -9.73 -12.85 -28.01
C GLU A 140 -9.41 -13.76 -29.19
N THR A 141 -8.73 -14.91 -28.98
CA THR A 141 -8.45 -15.87 -30.05
C THR A 141 -9.70 -16.48 -30.66
N ARG A 142 -10.88 -16.37 -30.02
CA ARG A 142 -12.17 -16.78 -30.61
C ARG A 142 -12.46 -16.15 -31.97
N LYS A 143 -11.86 -14.98 -32.26
CA LYS A 143 -12.00 -14.27 -33.53
C LYS A 143 -11.22 -14.94 -34.65
N ASP A 144 -10.21 -15.74 -34.31
CA ASP A 144 -9.42 -16.51 -35.27
C ASP A 144 -10.15 -17.80 -35.62
N ARG A 145 -10.47 -17.97 -36.91
CA ARG A 145 -11.22 -19.13 -37.41
C ARG A 145 -10.45 -20.45 -37.31
N MET A 146 -9.12 -20.41 -37.26
CA MET A 146 -8.27 -21.61 -37.23
C MET A 146 -7.97 -22.08 -35.81
N VAL A 147 -7.77 -21.14 -34.88
CA VAL A 147 -7.42 -21.45 -33.48
C VAL A 147 -8.66 -21.63 -32.63
N GLY A 148 -9.69 -20.80 -32.86
CA GLY A 148 -10.82 -20.72 -31.96
C GLY A 148 -10.43 -20.23 -30.57
N ARG A 149 -11.37 -20.38 -29.63
CA ARG A 149 -11.19 -19.93 -28.25
C ARG A 149 -10.34 -20.93 -27.46
N LEU A 150 -9.23 -20.45 -26.90
CA LEU A 150 -8.32 -21.27 -26.10
C LEU A 150 -8.73 -21.33 -24.62
N THR A 151 -8.21 -22.33 -23.92
CA THR A 151 -8.09 -22.39 -22.46
C THR A 151 -6.71 -21.90 -22.00
N LEU A 152 -6.51 -21.65 -20.70
CA LEU A 152 -5.17 -21.36 -20.18
C LEU A 152 -4.30 -22.63 -20.19
N GLN A 153 -4.90 -23.80 -19.97
CA GLN A 153 -4.21 -25.08 -20.12
C GLN A 153 -3.60 -25.24 -21.52
N GLU A 154 -4.36 -25.00 -22.59
CA GLU A 154 -3.85 -25.07 -23.96
C GLU A 154 -2.77 -24.00 -24.22
N LEU A 155 -3.01 -22.78 -23.74
CA LEU A 155 -2.05 -21.69 -23.92
C LEU A 155 -0.70 -21.97 -23.24
N PHE A 156 -0.72 -22.50 -22.02
CA PHE A 156 0.49 -22.72 -21.22
C PHE A 156 1.16 -24.07 -21.47
N SER A 157 0.49 -25.04 -22.09
CA SER A 157 1.10 -26.33 -22.47
C SER A 157 1.65 -26.34 -23.91
N ASN A 158 1.15 -25.46 -24.79
CA ASN A 158 1.58 -25.42 -26.19
C ASN A 158 2.55 -24.26 -26.48
N LYS A 159 3.78 -24.61 -26.89
CA LYS A 159 4.83 -23.63 -27.24
C LYS A 159 4.42 -22.66 -28.36
N ILE A 160 3.61 -23.11 -29.33
CA ILE A 160 3.18 -22.29 -30.47
C ILE A 160 2.18 -21.22 -29.98
N TYR A 161 1.15 -21.61 -29.23
CA TYR A 161 0.18 -20.67 -28.68
C TYR A 161 0.83 -19.68 -27.71
N LEU A 162 1.75 -20.17 -26.87
CA LEU A 162 2.53 -19.33 -25.99
C LEU A 162 3.38 -18.31 -26.77
N ALA A 163 4.01 -18.71 -27.88
CA ALA A 163 4.79 -17.81 -28.73
C ALA A 163 3.91 -16.70 -29.35
N PHE A 164 2.69 -17.03 -29.78
CA PHE A 164 1.74 -16.02 -30.25
C PHE A 164 1.36 -15.03 -29.15
N TYR A 165 1.09 -15.51 -27.94
CA TYR A 165 0.77 -14.64 -26.82
C TYR A 165 1.95 -13.72 -26.46
N ILE A 166 3.18 -14.24 -26.38
CA ILE A 166 4.38 -13.46 -26.05
C ILE A 166 4.57 -12.26 -26.99
N LYS A 167 4.22 -12.39 -28.28
CA LYS A 167 4.30 -11.29 -29.26
C LYS A 167 3.40 -10.11 -28.91
N THR A 168 2.32 -10.33 -28.16
CA THR A 168 1.38 -9.28 -27.72
C THR A 168 1.86 -8.53 -26.46
N LEU A 169 2.92 -9.02 -25.81
CA LEU A 169 3.36 -8.52 -24.50
C LEU A 169 4.55 -7.55 -24.59
N ASP A 170 4.54 -6.53 -23.72
CA ASP A 170 5.70 -5.67 -23.47
C ASP A 170 6.82 -6.41 -22.69
N LYS A 171 8.04 -5.84 -22.68
CA LYS A 171 9.21 -6.47 -22.03
C LYS A 171 8.95 -6.84 -20.56
N ARG A 172 8.28 -5.97 -19.80
CA ARG A 172 7.99 -6.17 -18.37
C ARG A 172 6.91 -7.22 -18.16
N GLN A 173 5.91 -7.28 -19.05
CA GLN A 173 4.87 -8.30 -19.05
C GLN A 173 5.46 -9.67 -19.35
N ARG A 174 6.37 -9.78 -20.31
CA ARG A 174 7.10 -11.03 -20.60
C ARG A 174 7.88 -11.53 -19.38
N GLN A 175 8.62 -10.65 -18.70
CA GLN A 175 9.32 -11.03 -17.46
C GLN A 175 8.37 -11.54 -16.37
N ARG A 176 7.18 -10.93 -16.23
CA ARG A 176 6.16 -11.38 -15.27
C ARG A 176 5.57 -12.73 -15.66
N LEU A 177 5.27 -12.94 -16.94
CA LEU A 177 4.82 -14.22 -17.47
C LEU A 177 5.87 -15.30 -17.23
N HIS A 178 7.15 -15.02 -17.50
CA HIS A 178 8.26 -15.95 -17.22
C HIS A 178 8.29 -16.37 -15.76
N ALA A 179 8.18 -15.40 -14.86
CA ALA A 179 8.15 -15.65 -13.42
C ALA A 179 6.93 -16.49 -13.01
N LEU A 180 5.76 -16.26 -13.61
CA LEU A 180 4.56 -17.06 -13.40
C LEU A 180 4.78 -18.51 -13.86
N LEU A 181 5.22 -18.73 -15.09
CA LEU A 181 5.45 -20.06 -15.66
C LEU A 181 6.48 -20.86 -14.85
N LYS A 182 7.54 -20.20 -14.34
CA LYS A 182 8.48 -20.84 -13.40
C LYS A 182 7.80 -21.31 -12.11
N LYS A 183 6.86 -20.53 -11.57
CA LYS A 183 6.09 -20.97 -10.39
C LYS A 183 5.14 -22.11 -10.71
N LEU A 184 4.46 -22.07 -11.86
CA LEU A 184 3.61 -23.18 -12.30
C LEU A 184 4.41 -24.48 -12.47
N ASN A 185 5.63 -24.42 -13.05
CA ASN A 185 6.52 -25.57 -13.10
C ASN A 185 6.86 -26.15 -11.71
N VAL A 186 7.01 -25.30 -10.68
CA VAL A 186 7.19 -25.76 -9.28
C VAL A 186 5.93 -26.42 -8.70
N VAL A 187 4.73 -25.98 -9.11
CA VAL A 187 3.48 -26.65 -8.75
C VAL A 187 3.46 -28.07 -9.31
N GLY A 188 3.92 -28.24 -10.55
CA GLY A 188 4.13 -29.52 -11.21
C GLY A 188 2.89 -30.10 -11.90
N GLU A 189 3.13 -30.98 -12.86
CA GLU A 189 2.12 -31.54 -13.76
C GLU A 189 1.00 -32.28 -13.01
N LEU A 190 1.34 -33.14 -12.03
CA LEU A 190 0.37 -33.91 -11.26
C LEU A 190 -0.73 -33.03 -10.63
N ARG A 191 -0.36 -31.82 -10.18
CA ARG A 191 -1.28 -30.90 -9.51
C ARG A 191 -2.01 -30.00 -10.52
N LEU A 192 -1.30 -29.55 -11.56
CA LEU A 192 -1.85 -28.71 -12.63
C LEU A 192 -2.81 -29.45 -13.56
N GLY A 193 -2.54 -30.74 -13.82
CA GLY A 193 -3.19 -31.54 -14.86
C GLY A 193 -2.58 -31.36 -16.25
N TYR A 194 -1.47 -30.63 -16.37
CA TYR A 194 -0.74 -30.42 -17.62
C TYR A 194 0.72 -30.02 -17.37
N GLU A 195 1.59 -30.36 -18.32
CA GLU A 195 2.98 -29.89 -18.35
C GLU A 195 3.03 -28.43 -18.86
N VAL A 196 3.80 -27.58 -18.16
CA VAL A 196 3.98 -26.18 -18.55
C VAL A 196 5.06 -26.07 -19.60
N ALA A 197 4.74 -25.47 -20.74
CA ALA A 197 5.67 -25.27 -21.85
C ALA A 197 6.92 -24.49 -21.42
N HIS A 198 8.08 -25.08 -21.68
CA HIS A 198 9.36 -24.38 -21.58
C HIS A 198 9.61 -23.53 -22.83
N TYR A 199 9.91 -22.25 -22.64
CA TYR A 199 10.27 -21.32 -23.72
C TYR A 199 11.57 -20.61 -23.37
N GLU A 200 12.64 -20.89 -24.12
CA GLU A 200 13.93 -20.24 -23.96
C GLU A 200 13.84 -18.76 -24.36
N ASN A 201 14.56 -17.89 -23.66
CA ASN A 201 14.61 -16.45 -23.96
C ASN A 201 13.24 -15.75 -23.96
N LEU A 202 12.29 -16.21 -23.14
CA LEU A 202 10.95 -15.60 -23.04
C LEU A 202 10.99 -14.10 -22.70
N HIS A 203 12.06 -13.65 -22.03
CA HIS A 203 12.31 -12.25 -21.76
C HIS A 203 13.81 -11.94 -21.85
N GLU A 204 14.11 -10.69 -22.22
CA GLU A 204 15.43 -10.10 -22.06
C GLU A 204 15.65 -9.75 -20.58
N VAL A 205 16.87 -9.95 -20.08
CA VAL A 205 17.26 -9.45 -18.76
C VAL A 205 17.25 -7.93 -18.82
N ILE A 206 16.35 -7.32 -18.06
CA ILE A 206 16.34 -5.88 -17.88
C ILE A 206 17.39 -5.56 -16.82
N PRO A 207 18.48 -4.84 -17.14
CA PRO A 207 19.49 -4.50 -16.15
C PRO A 207 18.84 -3.68 -15.04
N HIS A 208 19.03 -4.12 -13.80
CA HIS A 208 18.59 -3.37 -12.64
C HIS A 208 19.72 -2.47 -12.19
N ASN A 209 19.73 -1.23 -12.67
CA ASN A 209 20.67 -0.25 -12.15
C ASN A 209 20.23 0.13 -10.74
N GLN A 210 21.15 0.08 -9.78
CA GLN A 210 20.90 0.60 -8.44
C GLN A 210 20.57 2.10 -8.54
N HIS A 211 19.79 2.63 -7.60
CA HIS A 211 19.56 4.07 -7.58
C HIS A 211 20.90 4.79 -7.32
N PRO A 212 21.22 5.87 -8.06
CA PRO A 212 22.40 6.67 -7.76
C PRO A 212 22.39 7.17 -6.32
N VAL A 213 23.58 7.45 -5.79
CA VAL A 213 23.71 8.16 -4.52
C VAL A 213 23.00 9.52 -4.60
N ILE A 214 22.48 10.01 -3.47
CA ILE A 214 21.94 11.37 -3.39
C ILE A 214 23.12 12.30 -3.12
N PRO A 215 23.37 13.32 -3.97
CA PRO A 215 24.43 14.30 -3.74
C PRO A 215 24.32 14.94 -2.35
N THR A 216 25.46 15.11 -1.67
CA THR A 216 25.52 15.57 -0.28
C THR A 216 24.83 16.92 -0.09
N ARG A 217 24.98 17.84 -1.05
CA ARG A 217 24.32 19.16 -1.03
C ARG A 217 22.79 19.03 -0.98
N ILE A 218 22.21 18.23 -1.87
CA ILE A 218 20.77 17.94 -1.93
C ILE A 218 20.30 17.26 -0.64
N TYR A 219 21.10 16.32 -0.12
CA TYR A 219 20.78 15.62 1.13
C TYR A 219 20.73 16.58 2.33
N LEU A 220 21.76 17.42 2.51
CA LEU A 220 21.81 18.40 3.61
C LEU A 220 20.71 19.46 3.48
N GLU A 221 20.42 19.93 2.28
CA GLU A 221 19.30 20.84 2.04
C GLU A 221 17.96 20.20 2.41
N MET A 222 17.80 18.90 2.15
CA MET A 222 16.60 18.17 2.56
C MET A 222 16.49 18.10 4.09
N VAL A 223 17.62 17.91 4.79
CA VAL A 223 17.67 17.91 6.27
C VAL A 223 17.23 19.28 6.81
N ASN A 224 17.81 20.36 6.29
CA ASN A 224 17.49 21.73 6.72
C ASN A 224 16.02 22.06 6.44
N SER A 225 15.57 21.84 5.19
CA SER A 225 14.21 22.16 4.78
C SER A 225 13.15 21.39 5.58
N LEU A 226 13.41 20.13 5.92
CA LEU A 226 12.51 19.34 6.76
C LEU A 226 12.55 19.75 8.23
N THR A 227 13.70 20.20 8.73
CA THR A 227 13.87 20.68 10.10
C THR A 227 13.06 21.96 10.33
N ASP A 228 13.25 22.97 9.47
CA ASP A 228 12.46 24.21 9.48
C ASP A 228 10.95 23.92 9.38
N ARG A 229 10.62 22.90 8.58
CA ARG A 229 9.23 22.48 8.37
C ARG A 229 8.60 21.91 9.63
N VAL A 230 9.34 21.13 10.40
CA VAL A 230 8.87 20.59 11.68
C VAL A 230 8.59 21.71 12.67
N GLU A 231 9.51 22.66 12.80
CA GLU A 231 9.34 23.81 13.72
C GLU A 231 8.12 24.65 13.35
N PHE A 232 8.01 25.02 12.07
CA PHE A 232 6.85 25.76 11.55
C PHE A 232 5.54 25.01 11.83
N LEU A 233 5.48 23.71 11.50
CA LEU A 233 4.27 22.93 11.70
C LEU A 233 3.95 22.71 13.17
N LYS A 234 4.94 22.48 14.04
CA LYS A 234 4.74 22.33 15.48
C LYS A 234 4.06 23.56 16.07
N GLU A 235 4.49 24.75 15.67
CA GLU A 235 3.91 26.00 16.15
C GLU A 235 2.52 26.25 15.54
N LYS A 236 2.38 26.15 14.20
CA LYS A 236 1.15 26.57 13.52
C LYS A 236 0.02 25.53 13.50
N THR A 237 0.27 24.29 13.95
CA THR A 237 -0.75 23.23 13.98
C THR A 237 -1.41 23.01 15.35
N VAL A 238 -1.14 23.83 16.37
CA VAL A 238 -1.69 23.64 17.74
C VAL A 238 -3.22 23.53 17.75
N ARG A 239 -3.92 24.35 16.96
CA ARG A 239 -5.39 24.36 16.86
C ARG A 239 -5.96 23.43 15.78
N LEU A 240 -5.08 22.71 15.07
CA LEU A 240 -5.46 21.92 13.90
C LEU A 240 -6.41 20.78 14.26
N GLU A 241 -6.20 20.14 15.42
CA GLU A 241 -7.08 19.06 15.90
C GLU A 241 -8.53 19.54 16.01
N ASN A 242 -8.77 20.63 16.75
CA ASN A 242 -10.11 21.18 16.96
C ASN A 242 -10.74 21.67 15.66
N PHE A 243 -9.94 22.23 14.76
CA PHE A 243 -10.38 22.63 13.43
C PHE A 243 -10.86 21.41 12.61
N ILE A 244 -10.08 20.33 12.57
CA ILE A 244 -10.45 19.09 11.86
C ILE A 244 -11.74 18.51 12.44
N LYS A 245 -11.92 18.48 13.76
CA LYS A 245 -13.14 17.94 14.41
C LYS A 245 -14.43 18.60 13.91
N LYS A 246 -14.41 19.86 13.46
CA LYS A 246 -15.61 20.55 12.95
C LYS A 246 -16.17 19.96 11.65
N PHE A 247 -15.36 19.19 10.92
CA PHE A 247 -15.80 18.52 9.68
C PHE A 247 -16.61 17.24 9.95
N SER A 248 -16.91 16.91 11.22
CA SER A 248 -17.95 15.94 11.57
C SER A 248 -19.34 16.40 11.10
N ASP A 249 -19.56 17.71 11.01
CA ASP A 249 -20.73 18.29 10.33
C ASP A 249 -20.52 18.18 8.80
N PRO A 250 -21.39 17.45 8.07
CA PRO A 250 -21.24 17.20 6.64
C PRO A 250 -21.35 18.44 5.75
N TYR A 251 -21.89 19.56 6.27
CA TYR A 251 -22.07 20.83 5.55
C TYR A 251 -20.94 21.84 5.82
N TYR A 252 -20.25 21.73 6.96
CA TYR A 252 -19.25 22.71 7.43
C TYR A 252 -18.06 22.94 6.48
N GLY A 253 -17.86 24.13 5.94
CA GLY A 253 -16.74 24.39 5.02
C GLY A 253 -16.97 23.93 3.58
N LEU A 254 -18.17 23.47 3.21
CA LEU A 254 -18.59 23.38 1.81
C LEU A 254 -18.96 24.78 1.27
N CYS A 255 -18.82 25.01 -0.04
CA CYS A 255 -19.42 26.19 -0.69
C CYS A 255 -20.95 26.17 -0.56
N ILE A 256 -21.59 27.32 -0.73
CA ILE A 256 -23.04 27.47 -0.54
C ILE A 256 -23.80 26.52 -1.48
N GLU A 257 -23.37 26.41 -2.72
CA GLU A 257 -23.92 25.50 -3.73
C GLU A 257 -23.76 24.05 -3.29
N GLY A 258 -22.55 23.66 -2.85
CA GLY A 258 -22.29 22.31 -2.36
C GLY A 258 -23.08 21.94 -1.09
N GLN A 259 -23.42 22.91 -0.25
CA GLN A 259 -24.34 22.71 0.87
C GLN A 259 -25.76 22.47 0.38
N LYS A 260 -26.27 23.28 -0.58
CA LYS A 260 -27.60 23.09 -1.18
C LYS A 260 -27.74 21.71 -1.82
N ASP A 261 -26.77 21.30 -2.63
CA ASP A 261 -26.77 20.00 -3.29
C ASP A 261 -26.82 18.87 -2.26
N ARG A 262 -26.07 18.99 -1.16
CA ARG A 262 -26.03 17.97 -0.13
C ARG A 262 -27.31 17.92 0.70
N MET A 263 -27.85 19.08 1.08
CA MET A 263 -29.13 19.17 1.78
C MET A 263 -30.27 18.58 0.94
N PHE A 264 -30.26 18.78 -0.38
CA PHE A 264 -31.21 18.15 -1.29
C PHE A 264 -31.08 16.62 -1.28
N VAL A 265 -29.86 16.09 -1.38
CA VAL A 265 -29.59 14.64 -1.30
C VAL A 265 -30.01 14.05 0.05
N ASP A 266 -29.81 14.80 1.13
CA ASP A 266 -30.17 14.38 2.48
C ASP A 266 -31.66 14.62 2.82
N GLY A 267 -32.46 15.14 1.87
CA GLY A 267 -33.91 15.34 2.04
C GLY A 267 -34.31 16.52 2.94
N ILE A 268 -33.43 17.50 3.14
CA ILE A 268 -33.66 18.66 4.00
C ILE A 268 -34.29 19.81 3.22
N GLU A 269 -35.45 20.29 3.67
CA GLU A 269 -36.24 21.29 2.97
C GLU A 269 -35.68 22.74 3.02
N PRO A 270 -36.01 23.58 2.01
CA PRO A 270 -35.51 24.95 1.88
C PRO A 270 -35.80 25.93 3.03
N LYS A 271 -36.79 25.65 3.88
CA LYS A 271 -37.22 26.58 4.93
C LYS A 271 -36.34 26.53 6.18
N ASP A 272 -35.54 25.47 6.34
CA ASP A 272 -34.64 25.23 7.49
C ASP A 272 -33.15 25.54 7.16
N ARG A 273 -32.88 26.36 6.13
CA ARG A 273 -31.56 26.64 5.54
C ARG A 273 -30.59 27.44 6.43
N VAL A 274 -30.18 26.86 7.56
CA VAL A 274 -29.04 27.38 8.32
C VAL A 274 -27.74 26.99 7.62
N PHE A 275 -27.25 27.84 6.71
CA PHE A 275 -25.97 27.61 6.05
C PHE A 275 -24.81 27.60 7.06
N ARG A 276 -23.92 26.62 6.91
CA ARG A 276 -22.68 26.56 7.68
C ARG A 276 -21.62 27.46 7.04
N PRO A 277 -20.66 27.97 7.83
CA PRO A 277 -19.57 28.78 7.27
C PRO A 277 -18.79 28.01 6.19
N ILE A 278 -18.42 28.70 5.11
CA ILE A 278 -17.55 28.15 4.04
C ILE A 278 -16.09 28.06 4.53
N LEU A 279 -15.25 27.26 3.86
CA LEU A 279 -13.92 26.94 4.39
C LEU A 279 -13.06 28.20 4.66
N LYS A 280 -13.10 29.17 3.75
CA LYS A 280 -12.37 30.44 3.88
C LYS A 280 -12.71 31.18 5.20
N ASP A 281 -13.98 31.17 5.60
CA ASP A 281 -14.43 31.81 6.83
C ASP A 281 -14.05 30.97 8.05
N THR A 282 -14.11 29.64 7.94
CA THR A 282 -13.70 28.73 9.02
C THR A 282 -12.21 28.87 9.35
N ILE A 283 -11.34 29.04 8.33
CA ILE A 283 -9.90 29.23 8.51
C ILE A 283 -9.61 30.49 9.34
N ARG A 284 -10.36 31.57 9.08
CA ARG A 284 -10.28 32.81 9.85
C ARG A 284 -10.81 32.61 11.28
N LYS A 285 -11.96 31.97 11.43
CA LYS A 285 -12.65 31.77 12.71
C LYS A 285 -11.87 30.88 13.70
N HIS A 286 -11.15 29.86 13.22
CA HIS A 286 -10.46 28.88 14.07
C HIS A 286 -8.98 29.22 14.32
N ALA A 287 -8.52 30.41 13.92
CA ALA A 287 -7.14 30.88 14.07
C ALA A 287 -6.09 29.89 13.53
N VAL A 288 -6.42 29.20 12.44
CA VAL A 288 -5.50 28.35 11.66
C VAL A 288 -4.98 29.08 10.42
N LYS A 289 -5.30 30.37 10.29
CA LYS A 289 -4.90 31.22 9.16
C LYS A 289 -3.39 31.20 8.92
N SER A 290 -2.57 31.26 9.97
CA SER A 290 -1.11 31.27 9.85
C SER A 290 -0.56 30.03 9.14
N LEU A 291 -1.15 28.85 9.36
CA LEU A 291 -0.78 27.63 8.64
C LEU A 291 -1.13 27.74 7.15
N PHE A 292 -2.37 28.11 6.85
CA PHE A 292 -2.89 28.12 5.46
C PHE A 292 -2.48 29.37 4.65
N SER A 293 -1.81 30.34 5.27
CA SER A 293 -1.17 31.47 4.58
C SER A 293 0.20 31.10 3.99
N HIS A 294 0.80 29.99 4.41
CA HIS A 294 2.05 29.53 3.84
C HIS A 294 1.83 29.01 2.39
N PRO A 295 2.68 29.37 1.40
CA PRO A 295 2.49 29.00 -0.01
C PRO A 295 2.27 27.50 -0.24
N ASP A 296 3.02 26.65 0.45
CA ASP A 296 2.93 25.18 0.32
C ASP A 296 1.59 24.61 0.83
N PHE A 297 0.88 25.34 1.71
CA PHE A 297 -0.28 24.88 2.45
C PHE A 297 -1.58 25.62 2.11
N ILE A 298 -1.63 26.34 0.99
CA ILE A 298 -2.86 27.01 0.53
C ILE A 298 -4.00 26.00 0.38
N CYS A 299 -5.17 26.39 0.86
CA CYS A 299 -6.37 25.57 0.89
C CYS A 299 -7.64 26.43 0.79
N GLU A 300 -8.43 26.20 -0.26
CA GLU A 300 -9.67 26.94 -0.57
C GLU A 300 -10.94 26.10 -0.40
N ASP A 301 -10.83 24.78 -0.51
CA ASP A 301 -11.94 23.84 -0.40
C ASP A 301 -11.59 22.58 0.43
N ARG A 302 -12.61 21.78 0.79
CA ARG A 302 -12.43 20.57 1.62
C ARG A 302 -11.50 19.51 0.99
N ARG A 303 -11.48 19.39 -0.34
CA ARG A 303 -10.58 18.45 -1.04
C ARG A 303 -9.14 18.92 -0.93
N GLN A 304 -8.91 20.22 -1.10
CA GLN A 304 -7.61 20.84 -0.88
C GLN A 304 -7.17 20.70 0.58
N LEU A 305 -8.08 20.80 1.56
CA LEU A 305 -7.76 20.59 2.98
C LEU A 305 -7.26 19.17 3.21
N SER A 306 -7.99 18.17 2.71
CA SER A 306 -7.55 16.78 2.77
C SER A 306 -6.20 16.59 2.08
N ALA A 307 -5.95 17.27 0.96
CA ALA A 307 -4.69 17.20 0.26
C ALA A 307 -3.52 17.84 1.04
N VAL A 308 -3.73 19.01 1.65
CA VAL A 308 -2.75 19.71 2.49
C VAL A 308 -2.38 18.89 3.72
N LEU A 309 -3.37 18.33 4.42
CA LEU A 309 -3.11 17.40 5.53
C LEU A 309 -2.36 16.15 5.06
N GLY A 310 -2.60 15.73 3.81
CA GLY A 310 -1.83 14.69 3.16
C GLY A 310 -0.36 15.06 2.98
N VAL A 311 -0.07 16.31 2.58
CA VAL A 311 1.30 16.82 2.46
C VAL A 311 1.98 16.93 3.81
N ILE A 312 1.31 17.48 4.83
CA ILE A 312 1.86 17.57 6.19
C ILE A 312 2.26 16.18 6.70
N GLN A 313 1.37 15.19 6.57
CA GLN A 313 1.69 13.81 6.95
C GLN A 313 2.87 13.23 6.17
N TYR A 314 3.00 13.57 4.89
CA TYR A 314 4.13 13.13 4.07
C TYR A 314 5.46 13.76 4.49
N GLU A 315 5.49 15.07 4.75
CA GLU A 315 6.70 15.76 5.19
C GLU A 315 7.15 15.24 6.57
N MET A 316 6.24 15.07 7.52
CA MET A 316 6.55 14.48 8.83
C MET A 316 7.01 13.01 8.71
N LYS A 317 6.45 12.27 7.75
CA LYS A 317 6.94 10.93 7.41
C LYS A 317 8.39 10.95 6.90
N HIS A 318 8.80 11.96 6.13
CA HIS A 318 10.18 12.09 5.64
C HIS A 318 11.16 12.39 6.78
N VAL A 319 10.75 13.24 7.73
CA VAL A 319 11.53 13.48 8.96
C VAL A 319 11.75 12.16 9.70
N ILE A 320 10.70 11.37 9.91
CA ILE A 320 10.83 10.06 10.56
C ILE A 320 11.79 9.16 9.77
N HIS A 321 11.66 9.04 8.45
CA HIS A 321 12.58 8.25 7.63
C HIS A 321 14.04 8.69 7.78
N MET A 322 14.28 9.99 7.69
CA MET A 322 15.61 10.59 7.72
C MET A 322 16.36 10.28 9.03
N TYR A 323 15.67 10.37 10.17
CA TYR A 323 16.30 10.21 11.48
C TYR A 323 16.21 8.80 12.08
N THR A 324 15.55 7.84 11.41
CA THR A 324 15.41 6.46 11.93
C THR A 324 15.91 5.37 10.99
N GLY A 325 16.04 5.67 9.69
CA GLY A 325 16.38 4.66 8.67
C GLY A 325 15.31 3.58 8.46
N MET A 326 14.13 3.72 9.07
CA MET A 326 13.03 2.77 8.90
C MET A 326 12.62 2.65 7.43
N ARG A 327 12.29 1.42 7.00
CA ARG A 327 11.66 1.15 5.70
C ARG A 327 10.30 1.82 5.61
N ASN A 328 9.86 2.08 4.37
CA ASN A 328 8.57 2.70 4.10
C ASN A 328 7.39 2.08 4.87
N ASP A 329 7.30 0.74 4.90
CA ASP A 329 6.21 0.05 5.58
C ASP A 329 6.37 0.03 7.10
N GLU A 330 7.60 0.06 7.62
CA GLU A 330 7.87 0.23 9.06
C GLU A 330 7.34 1.61 9.51
N VAL A 331 7.60 2.70 8.77
CA VAL A 331 7.06 4.03 9.14
C VAL A 331 5.53 4.10 8.99
N ASN A 332 4.96 3.53 7.93
CA ASN A 332 3.49 3.54 7.73
C ASN A 332 2.72 2.76 8.80
N ARG A 333 3.39 1.83 9.50
CA ARG A 333 2.80 1.01 10.57
C ARG A 333 3.03 1.56 11.98
N LEU A 334 3.67 2.73 12.11
CA LEU A 334 3.82 3.38 13.41
C LEU A 334 2.45 3.65 14.03
N ASN A 335 2.19 3.06 15.19
CA ASN A 335 0.97 3.27 15.96
C ASN A 335 0.99 4.64 16.65
N TYR A 336 -0.19 5.13 17.04
CA TYR A 336 -0.34 6.41 17.71
C TYR A 336 0.55 6.54 18.97
N ASN A 337 0.67 5.45 19.76
CA ASN A 337 1.50 5.37 20.97
C ASN A 337 2.89 4.74 20.71
N CYS A 338 3.53 5.03 19.58
CA CYS A 338 4.84 4.45 19.23
C CYS A 338 6.05 5.00 20.02
N VAL A 339 5.89 5.95 20.94
CA VAL A 339 7.01 6.54 21.70
C VAL A 339 7.10 5.87 23.06
N LEU A 340 8.24 5.25 23.37
CA LEU A 340 8.51 4.62 24.68
C LEU A 340 9.12 5.62 25.66
N ASP A 341 10.41 5.92 25.49
CA ASP A 341 11.22 6.64 26.45
C ASP A 341 12.10 7.70 25.76
N LYS A 342 12.39 8.78 26.48
CA LYS A 342 13.48 9.70 26.14
C LYS A 342 14.76 9.18 26.80
N VAL A 343 15.74 8.81 25.97
CA VAL A 343 17.08 8.41 26.42
C VAL A 343 17.97 9.64 26.27
N THR A 344 18.24 10.32 27.38
CA THR A 344 19.23 11.39 27.41
C THR A 344 20.58 10.74 27.61
N HIS A 345 21.49 10.85 26.63
CA HIS A 345 22.89 10.52 26.89
C HIS A 345 23.52 11.63 27.74
N GLU A 346 24.38 11.24 28.68
CA GLU A 346 25.19 12.18 29.46
C GLU A 346 26.08 13.02 28.55
N LYS A 347 26.42 14.23 29.01
CA LYS A 347 27.21 15.23 28.30
C LYS A 347 28.48 14.59 27.73
N ILE A 348 28.65 14.65 26.42
CA ILE A 348 29.97 14.48 25.81
C ILE A 348 30.67 15.82 26.04
N CYS A 349 31.51 15.89 27.07
CA CYS A 349 32.46 16.99 27.24
C CYS A 349 33.63 16.70 26.31
N GLU A 350 33.70 17.37 25.16
CA GLU A 350 34.95 17.44 24.40
C GLU A 350 35.85 18.50 25.07
N GLU A 351 37.11 18.15 25.31
CA GLU A 351 38.16 19.05 25.79
C GLU A 351 38.56 19.99 24.65
N ASP A 352 37.76 21.05 24.43
CA ASP A 352 38.09 22.35 23.84
C ASP A 352 36.86 22.94 23.13
N ASP A 353 36.49 24.15 23.55
CA ASP A 353 35.33 24.97 23.15
C ASP A 353 33.92 24.50 23.58
N ASP A 354 33.42 25.16 24.63
CA ASP A 354 32.10 25.04 25.25
C ASP A 354 30.93 25.27 24.25
N ILE A 355 30.41 24.20 23.64
CA ILE A 355 28.98 24.09 23.32
C ILE A 355 28.48 22.70 23.76
N PRO A 356 27.76 22.59 24.89
CA PRO A 356 27.21 21.32 25.34
C PRO A 356 26.08 20.88 24.40
N SER A 357 26.39 20.02 23.44
CA SER A 357 25.41 19.36 22.58
C SER A 357 24.84 18.14 23.28
N SER A 358 23.90 18.32 24.22
CA SER A 358 23.14 17.19 24.76
C SER A 358 22.23 16.62 23.66
N SER A 359 22.72 15.65 22.89
CA SER A 359 21.90 14.97 21.89
C SER A 359 20.93 14.02 22.60
N SER A 360 19.72 14.50 22.82
CA SER A 360 18.63 13.68 23.35
C SER A 360 18.16 12.69 22.28
N ILE A 361 18.26 11.39 22.57
CA ILE A 361 17.79 10.31 21.70
C ILE A 361 16.45 9.80 22.23
N VAL A 362 15.61 9.28 21.34
CA VAL A 362 14.28 8.77 21.67
C VAL A 362 14.11 7.38 21.07
N LYS A 363 13.47 6.49 21.83
CA LYS A 363 13.13 5.15 21.38
C LYS A 363 11.70 5.12 20.81
N ILE A 364 11.59 4.71 19.54
CA ILE A 364 10.32 4.59 18.80
C ILE A 364 10.07 3.11 18.50
N ILE A 365 8.87 2.61 18.76
CA ILE A 365 8.46 1.25 18.40
C ILE A 365 7.77 1.25 17.04
N SER A 366 8.19 0.32 16.18
CA SER A 366 7.43 -0.07 14.99
C SER A 366 7.44 -1.60 14.80
N THR A 367 6.96 -2.06 13.66
CA THR A 367 7.03 -3.46 13.24
C THR A 367 7.83 -3.64 11.94
N THR A 368 8.79 -4.56 11.95
CA THR A 368 9.52 -5.00 10.74
C THR A 368 9.03 -6.36 10.27
N THR A 369 9.21 -6.64 8.99
CA THR A 369 9.02 -7.97 8.38
C THR A 369 10.31 -8.52 7.75
N LYS A 370 11.43 -7.78 7.83
CA LYS A 370 12.61 -8.04 6.99
C LYS A 370 13.28 -9.38 7.32
N PHE A 371 13.44 -9.68 8.61
CA PHE A 371 14.23 -10.82 9.08
C PHE A 371 13.39 -12.07 9.33
N THR A 372 12.14 -11.88 9.72
CA THR A 372 11.21 -12.95 10.12
C THR A 372 10.23 -13.32 9.03
N GLY A 373 9.95 -12.41 8.09
CA GLY A 373 8.91 -12.56 7.07
C GLY A 373 7.47 -12.44 7.60
N PHE A 374 7.29 -12.23 8.90
CA PHE A 374 6.05 -11.81 9.58
C PHE A 374 6.32 -10.55 10.41
N LYS A 375 5.29 -9.80 10.82
CA LYS A 375 5.50 -8.55 11.57
C LYS A 375 6.02 -8.87 12.97
N LYS A 376 7.19 -8.33 13.32
CA LYS A 376 7.77 -8.39 14.65
C LYS A 376 8.01 -6.97 15.16
N GLU A 377 7.71 -6.74 16.43
CA GLU A 377 7.99 -5.47 17.09
C GLU A 377 9.50 -5.21 17.16
N GLU A 378 9.91 -3.99 16.84
CA GLU A 378 11.30 -3.55 16.85
C GLU A 378 11.39 -2.09 17.28
N SER A 379 12.48 -1.74 17.97
CA SER A 379 12.73 -0.40 18.46
C SER A 379 13.79 0.33 17.66
N TRP A 380 13.54 1.62 17.42
CA TRP A 380 14.36 2.50 16.61
C TRP A 380 14.82 3.68 17.46
N LEU A 381 16.10 4.04 17.34
CA LEU A 381 16.64 5.25 17.98
C LEU A 381 16.51 6.42 17.01
N ALA A 382 16.12 7.59 17.53
CA ALA A 382 15.88 8.78 16.72
C ALA A 382 16.24 10.05 17.49
N HIS A 383 16.55 11.12 16.75
CA HIS A 383 16.71 12.46 17.31
C HIS A 383 15.36 13.02 17.83
N THR A 384 15.38 13.90 18.83
CA THR A 384 14.16 14.47 19.46
C THR A 384 13.27 15.25 18.52
N ILE A 385 13.79 15.77 17.41
CA ILE A 385 12.97 16.39 16.35
C ILE A 385 11.86 15.44 15.84
N VAL A 386 12.09 14.13 15.91
CA VAL A 386 11.08 13.14 15.53
C VAL A 386 9.88 13.16 16.48
N LEU A 387 10.06 13.50 17.75
CA LEU A 387 8.92 13.68 18.68
C LEU A 387 8.01 14.82 18.24
N GLU A 388 8.59 15.88 17.68
CA GLU A 388 7.85 17.03 17.21
C GLU A 388 7.05 16.68 15.96
N ALA A 389 7.68 15.94 15.03
CA ALA A 389 6.98 15.38 13.87
C ALA A 389 5.83 14.44 14.29
N ILE A 390 6.06 13.55 15.25
CA ILE A 390 5.02 12.67 15.81
C ILE A 390 3.92 13.50 16.46
N ALA A 391 4.24 14.57 17.19
CA ALA A 391 3.24 15.44 17.83
C ALA A 391 2.33 16.11 16.78
N VAL A 392 2.89 16.58 15.66
CA VAL A 392 2.11 17.12 14.54
C VAL A 392 1.18 16.05 13.95
N LEU A 393 1.70 14.84 13.68
CA LEU A 393 0.90 13.72 13.17
C LEU A 393 -0.24 13.34 14.13
N ARG A 394 0.03 13.26 15.44
CA ARG A 394 -0.97 12.95 16.47
C ARG A 394 -2.15 13.93 16.48
N ARG A 395 -1.90 15.22 16.23
CA ARG A 395 -2.98 16.24 16.13
C ARG A 395 -3.93 15.95 14.96
N ILE A 396 -3.38 15.51 13.83
CA ILE A 396 -4.17 15.10 12.66
C ILE A 396 -4.96 13.82 12.97
N VAL A 397 -4.30 12.83 13.57
CA VAL A 397 -4.95 11.55 13.95
C VAL A 397 -6.15 11.78 14.86
N ARG A 398 -5.98 12.55 15.94
CA ARG A 398 -7.08 12.86 16.87
C ARG A 398 -8.25 13.56 16.19
N GLY A 399 -7.96 14.47 15.26
CA GLY A 399 -8.99 15.14 14.46
C GLY A 399 -9.79 14.17 13.59
N ILE A 400 -9.10 13.34 12.80
CA ILE A 400 -9.75 12.41 11.86
C ILE A 400 -10.44 11.25 12.58
N ALA A 401 -9.83 10.71 13.65
CA ALA A 401 -10.41 9.65 14.46
C ALA A 401 -11.75 10.08 15.05
N SER A 402 -11.84 11.34 15.52
CA SER A 402 -13.10 11.92 16.00
C SER A 402 -14.18 12.03 14.92
N ILE A 403 -13.84 12.41 13.68
CA ILE A 403 -14.80 12.42 12.56
C ILE A 403 -15.29 11.00 12.25
N SER A 404 -14.38 10.03 12.37
CA SER A 404 -14.60 8.65 11.91
C SER A 404 -15.15 7.72 13.00
N GLY A 405 -15.29 8.19 14.25
CA GLY A 405 -15.71 7.37 15.39
C GLY A 405 -14.70 6.28 15.77
N LEU A 406 -13.40 6.52 15.55
CA LEU A 406 -12.33 5.56 15.84
C LEU A 406 -11.67 5.85 17.18
N ASN A 407 -11.22 4.80 17.87
CA ASN A 407 -10.29 4.95 18.99
C ASN A 407 -8.91 5.35 18.46
N VAL A 408 -8.30 6.34 19.11
CA VAL A 408 -7.01 6.91 18.71
C VAL A 408 -5.88 5.91 18.89
N ASP A 409 -5.94 5.07 19.93
CA ASP A 409 -4.90 4.09 20.23
C ASP A 409 -4.79 2.98 19.16
N ASP A 410 -5.90 2.70 18.47
CA ASP A 410 -5.96 1.72 17.38
C ASP A 410 -5.47 2.30 16.03
N CYS A 411 -5.18 3.60 15.98
CA CYS A 411 -4.79 4.30 14.75
C CYS A 411 -3.28 4.26 14.52
N CYS A 412 -2.89 4.18 13.24
CA CYS A 412 -1.53 4.56 12.84
C CYS A 412 -1.34 6.08 12.94
N LEU A 413 -0.09 6.54 13.01
CA LEU A 413 0.24 7.96 12.87
C LEU A 413 -0.08 8.51 11.47
N LEU A 414 -0.06 7.64 10.47
CA LEU A 414 -0.33 7.97 9.07
C LEU A 414 -1.68 7.38 8.67
N ILE A 415 -2.66 8.25 8.43
CA ILE A 415 -4.05 7.87 8.13
C ILE A 415 -4.63 8.65 6.95
N SER A 416 -5.64 8.06 6.31
CA SER A 416 -6.37 8.75 5.24
C SER A 416 -7.12 9.98 5.75
N THR A 417 -6.94 11.10 5.05
CA THR A 417 -7.66 12.36 5.31
C THR A 417 -8.98 12.46 4.53
N ARG A 418 -9.34 11.40 3.80
CA ARG A 418 -10.58 11.29 3.02
C ARG A 418 -11.86 11.52 3.83
N PRO A 419 -11.98 11.14 5.12
CA PRO A 419 -13.18 11.41 5.91
C PRO A 419 -13.62 12.88 5.93
N ILE A 420 -12.71 13.84 5.72
CA ILE A 420 -13.02 15.29 5.70
C ILE A 420 -13.98 15.67 4.56
N TYR A 421 -13.86 15.03 3.40
CA TYR A 421 -14.64 15.40 2.21
C TYR A 421 -15.52 14.26 1.68
N SER A 422 -15.46 13.07 2.27
CA SER A 422 -16.25 11.93 1.80
C SER A 422 -17.76 12.17 1.98
N LYS A 423 -18.53 11.65 1.02
CA LYS A 423 -20.00 11.74 1.04
C LYS A 423 -20.65 10.68 1.93
N LYS A 424 -19.98 9.55 2.16
CA LYS A 424 -20.49 8.44 2.99
C LYS A 424 -19.65 8.29 4.26
N LYS A 425 -20.29 7.95 5.38
CA LYS A 425 -19.62 7.34 6.54
C LYS A 425 -19.13 5.97 6.06
N GLU A 426 -17.94 5.94 5.48
CA GLU A 426 -17.32 4.68 5.06
C GLU A 426 -17.04 3.85 6.33
N SER A 427 -17.48 2.59 6.33
CA SER A 427 -17.27 1.67 7.43
C SER A 427 -15.79 1.44 7.70
N THR A 428 -15.54 1.15 8.97
CA THR A 428 -14.28 1.00 9.69
C THR A 428 -13.23 0.11 9.02
N GLY A 429 -11.95 0.48 9.19
CA GLY A 429 -10.80 -0.37 8.92
C GLY A 429 -9.76 0.28 8.01
N ARG A 430 -8.67 0.79 8.60
CA ARG A 430 -7.46 1.35 7.96
C ARG A 430 -7.58 1.69 6.45
N LYS A 431 -7.99 2.92 6.16
CA LYS A 431 -7.60 3.54 4.89
C LYS A 431 -6.19 4.06 5.02
N VAL A 432 -5.30 3.38 4.34
CA VAL A 432 -3.87 3.68 4.32
C VAL A 432 -3.64 5.09 3.83
N PHE A 433 -2.75 5.78 4.52
CA PHE A 433 -2.24 7.06 4.10
C PHE A 433 -1.77 6.98 2.65
N THR A 434 -2.43 7.74 1.78
CA THR A 434 -2.02 7.87 0.38
C THR A 434 -1.78 9.35 0.11
N LEU A 435 -0.53 9.70 -0.20
CA LEU A 435 -0.21 11.08 -0.58
C LEU A 435 -0.99 11.46 -1.86
N PRO A 436 -1.70 12.61 -1.87
CA PRO A 436 -2.35 13.14 -3.07
C PRO A 436 -1.36 13.27 -4.24
N LYS A 437 -1.75 12.78 -5.43
CA LYS A 437 -0.89 12.79 -6.62
C LYS A 437 -0.46 14.21 -7.05
N SER A 438 -1.31 15.21 -6.85
CA SER A 438 -1.11 16.59 -7.31
C SER A 438 0.00 17.33 -6.57
N LYS A 439 0.28 17.01 -5.30
CA LYS A 439 1.26 17.75 -4.48
C LYS A 439 2.62 17.03 -4.32
N ARG A 440 2.80 15.81 -4.86
CA ARG A 440 4.06 15.03 -4.72
C ARG A 440 5.30 15.71 -5.27
N ARG A 441 5.14 16.56 -6.29
CA ARG A 441 6.25 17.15 -7.05
C ARG A 441 6.60 18.56 -6.61
N TYR A 442 5.82 19.20 -5.73
CA TYR A 442 6.07 20.61 -5.41
C TYR A 442 7.34 20.79 -4.58
N PHE A 443 7.52 19.96 -3.54
CA PHE A 443 8.73 19.99 -2.70
C PHE A 443 10.01 19.78 -3.52
N LEU A 444 10.03 18.76 -4.38
CA LEU A 444 11.19 18.42 -5.22
C LEU A 444 11.44 19.39 -6.39
N LYS A 445 10.55 20.35 -6.63
CA LYS A 445 10.72 21.39 -7.66
C LYS A 445 11.41 22.66 -7.14
N LYS A 446 11.73 22.72 -5.84
CA LYS A 446 12.45 23.86 -5.29
C LYS A 446 13.86 23.91 -5.93
N PRO A 447 14.38 25.12 -6.24
CA PRO A 447 15.69 25.27 -6.89
C PRO A 447 16.81 24.52 -6.17
N ALA A 448 16.74 24.45 -4.84
CA ALA A 448 17.76 23.82 -4.02
C ALA A 448 17.86 22.29 -4.21
N PHE A 449 16.84 21.64 -4.79
CA PHE A 449 16.86 20.19 -5.11
C PHE A 449 17.11 19.89 -6.59
N ILE A 450 17.33 20.92 -7.41
CA ILE A 450 17.73 20.75 -8.81
C ILE A 450 19.23 20.42 -8.81
N ILE A 451 19.60 19.35 -9.52
CA ILE A 451 20.99 18.92 -9.69
C ILE A 451 21.75 20.02 -10.42
N ASP A 452 22.86 20.46 -9.82
CA ASP A 452 23.80 21.39 -10.43
C ASP A 452 25.07 20.66 -10.91
N LYS A 453 26.05 21.44 -11.40
CA LYS A 453 27.31 20.90 -11.89
C LYS A 453 28.10 20.17 -10.80
N ASN A 454 28.12 20.69 -9.56
CA ASN A 454 28.87 20.07 -8.47
C ASN A 454 28.22 18.73 -8.07
N ASP A 455 26.90 18.68 -8.05
CA ASP A 455 26.17 17.43 -7.81
C ASP A 455 26.44 16.39 -8.91
N TYR A 456 26.49 16.84 -10.17
CA TYR A 456 26.82 15.98 -11.31
C TYR A 456 28.23 15.41 -11.18
N ASP A 457 29.21 16.23 -10.81
CA ASP A 457 30.60 15.80 -10.61
C ASP A 457 30.69 14.74 -9.49
N VAL A 458 29.92 14.90 -8.40
CA VAL A 458 29.81 13.89 -7.33
C VAL A 458 29.19 12.58 -7.83
N LEU A 459 28.13 12.66 -8.65
CA LEU A 459 27.48 11.48 -9.22
C LEU A 459 28.44 10.70 -10.13
N VAL A 460 29.13 11.39 -11.05
CA VAL A 460 30.13 10.79 -11.94
C VAL A 460 31.28 10.19 -11.15
N ALA A 461 31.77 10.86 -10.11
CA ALA A 461 32.82 10.32 -9.25
C ALA A 461 32.37 9.07 -8.47
N SER A 462 31.08 8.98 -8.13
CA SER A 462 30.53 7.85 -7.35
C SER A 462 30.27 6.60 -8.20
N ASP A 463 29.98 6.75 -9.49
CA ASP A 463 29.63 5.67 -10.42
C ASP A 463 30.13 6.01 -11.84
N PRO A 464 31.45 5.92 -12.10
CA PRO A 464 32.05 6.40 -13.35
C PRO A 464 31.58 5.67 -14.61
N GLU A 465 31.06 4.45 -14.47
CA GLU A 465 30.56 3.62 -15.58
C GLU A 465 29.13 3.99 -16.00
N ARG A 466 28.43 4.76 -15.15
CA ARG A 466 27.04 5.14 -15.40
C ARG A 466 26.95 6.42 -16.21
N ASP A 467 26.13 6.39 -17.25
CA ASP A 467 25.74 7.59 -17.98
C ASP A 467 24.66 8.37 -17.20
N PHE A 468 25.03 9.57 -16.76
CA PHE A 468 24.16 10.52 -16.06
C PHE A 468 23.61 11.63 -16.98
N SER A 469 23.93 11.63 -18.27
CA SER A 469 23.59 12.70 -19.22
C SER A 469 22.17 12.63 -19.80
N ALA A 470 21.34 11.69 -19.32
CA ALA A 470 20.02 11.34 -19.86
C ALA A 470 18.84 12.21 -19.37
#